data_AF-A0A2E1KAB5-F1
#
_entry.id   AF-A0A2E1KAB5-F1
#
_cell.length_a   1.000
_cell.length_b   1.000
_cell.length_c   1.000
_cell.angle_alpha   90.00
_cell.angle_beta   90.00
_cell.angle_gamma   90.00
#
_symmetry.space_group_name_H-M   'P 1'
#
loop_
_entity.id
_entity.type
_entity.pdbx_description
1 polymer ?
#
loop_
_entity_poly.entity_id
_entity_poly.type
_entity_poly.pdbx_seq_one_letter_code
_entity_poly.pdbx_strand_id
1 'polypeptide(L)'
;LLKKYKKTNARFWVVPPTKMDEKQLMEEGIYNVFGTSGARTEIPGCSLCMGNQARVLANSTVVSTSTRNFPNRLGQGADVFLASSELAAVSAALGKIPTIEEYMTFMSKLDTMAGDIYQYLNFNQIQSYVDESKGKDQIAITQVQEVI
;
A
#
# COMPACT_ATOMS: atom_id res chain seq x y z
N LEU A 1 7.83 9.14 -9.15
CA LEU A 1 7.55 8.37 -10.38
C LEU A 1 6.19 8.73 -11.02
N LEU A 2 5.08 8.40 -10.34
CA LEU A 2 3.72 8.56 -10.90
C LEU A 2 3.34 10.02 -11.24
N LYS A 3 3.82 11.01 -10.47
CA LYS A 3 3.69 12.44 -10.81
C LYS A 3 4.26 12.79 -12.21
N LYS A 4 5.33 12.10 -12.64
CA LYS A 4 5.98 12.33 -13.94
C LYS A 4 5.20 11.69 -15.09
N TYR A 5 4.79 10.44 -14.91
CA TYR A 5 4.12 9.67 -15.96
C TYR A 5 2.62 9.98 -16.07
N LYS A 6 2.02 10.61 -15.05
CA LYS A 6 0.60 11.03 -14.97
C LYS A 6 -0.44 9.92 -15.19
N LYS A 7 -0.01 8.71 -15.53
CA LYS A 7 -0.84 7.54 -15.77
C LYS A 7 0.02 6.28 -15.64
N THR A 8 -0.56 5.18 -15.18
CA THR A 8 0.06 3.85 -15.25
C THR A 8 -0.36 3.12 -16.53
N ASN A 9 0.56 2.35 -17.11
CA ASN A 9 0.26 1.53 -18.29
C ASN A 9 -0.48 0.24 -17.91
N ALA A 10 -0.31 -0.25 -16.68
CA ALA A 10 -1.09 -1.33 -16.10
C ALA A 10 -2.18 -0.81 -15.16
N ARG A 11 -3.21 -1.63 -14.90
CA ARG A 11 -4.18 -1.36 -13.83
C ARG A 11 -3.45 -1.42 -12.48
N PHE A 12 -3.43 -0.32 -11.76
CA PHE A 12 -2.68 -0.18 -10.52
C PHE A 12 -3.63 -0.11 -9.32
N TRP A 13 -3.43 -0.98 -8.33
CA TRP A 13 -4.22 -1.03 -7.10
C TRP A 13 -3.35 -0.60 -5.92
N VAL A 14 -3.86 0.29 -5.09
CA VAL A 14 -3.18 0.78 -3.88
C VAL A 14 -4.09 0.53 -2.69
N VAL A 15 -3.55 -0.17 -1.69
CA VAL A 15 -4.32 -0.57 -0.50
C VAL A 15 -3.45 -0.29 0.73
N PRO A 16 -3.72 0.77 1.50
CA PRO A 16 -3.02 0.99 2.76
C PRO A 16 -3.36 -0.13 3.76
N PRO A 17 -2.44 -0.53 4.65
CA PRO A 17 -2.72 -1.61 5.60
C PRO A 17 -3.65 -1.18 6.74
N THR A 18 -3.61 0.10 7.16
CA THR A 18 -4.48 0.63 8.21
C THR A 18 -5.08 2.00 7.87
N LYS A 19 -6.10 2.42 8.64
CA LYS A 19 -6.69 3.76 8.54
C LYS A 19 -5.70 4.87 8.91
N MET A 20 -4.73 4.57 9.77
CA MET A 20 -3.70 5.52 10.17
C MET A 20 -2.75 5.81 9.01
N ASP A 21 -2.33 4.77 8.27
CA ASP A 21 -1.52 4.93 7.06
C ASP A 21 -2.29 5.69 5.98
N GLU A 22 -3.56 5.34 5.77
CA GLU A 22 -4.43 6.05 4.84
C GLU A 22 -4.53 7.54 5.17
N LYS A 23 -4.81 7.88 6.43
CA LYS A 23 -4.91 9.25 6.93
C LYS A 23 -3.60 10.01 6.70
N GLN A 24 -2.47 9.46 7.11
CA GLN A 24 -1.15 10.09 6.93
C GLN A 24 -0.86 10.36 5.44
N LEU A 25 -1.10 9.37 4.58
CA LEU A 25 -0.89 9.51 3.13
C LEU A 25 -1.84 10.54 2.48
N MET A 26 -3.04 10.72 3.03
CA MET A 26 -3.96 11.78 2.61
C MET A 26 -3.47 13.16 3.04
N GLU A 27 -3.03 13.30 4.30
CA GLU A 27 -2.50 14.56 4.86
C GLU A 27 -1.22 15.01 4.13
N GLU A 28 -0.34 14.07 3.76
CA GLU A 28 0.86 14.33 2.94
C GLU A 28 0.54 14.57 1.46
N GLY A 29 -0.72 14.43 1.04
CA GLY A 29 -1.16 14.63 -0.34
C GLY A 29 -0.73 13.53 -1.31
N ILE A 30 -0.26 12.38 -0.82
CA ILE A 30 0.16 11.24 -1.65
C ILE A 30 -1.05 10.62 -2.37
N TYR A 31 -2.22 10.63 -1.74
CA TYR A 31 -3.47 10.17 -2.38
C TYR A 31 -3.81 10.93 -3.67
N ASN A 32 -3.49 12.22 -3.77
CA ASN A 32 -3.67 12.99 -4.99
C ASN A 32 -2.80 12.45 -6.14
N VAL A 33 -1.61 11.93 -5.82
CA VAL A 33 -0.72 11.29 -6.80
C VAL A 33 -1.34 9.99 -7.32
N PHE A 34 -1.91 9.18 -6.44
CA PHE A 34 -2.61 7.96 -6.84
C PHE A 34 -3.81 8.26 -7.72
N GLY A 35 -4.67 9.19 -7.31
CA GLY A 35 -5.84 9.62 -8.09
C GLY A 35 -5.46 10.16 -9.47
N THR A 36 -4.47 11.06 -9.56
CA THR A 36 -4.02 11.61 -10.85
C THR A 36 -3.39 10.55 -11.75
N SER A 37 -2.77 9.51 -11.20
CA SER A 37 -2.20 8.40 -11.97
C SER A 37 -3.22 7.39 -12.50
N GLY A 38 -4.49 7.51 -12.09
CA GLY A 38 -5.56 6.55 -12.42
C GLY A 38 -5.48 5.25 -11.61
N ALA A 39 -4.76 5.27 -10.48
CA ALA A 39 -4.71 4.15 -9.55
C ALA A 39 -6.07 3.96 -8.87
N ARG A 40 -6.43 2.70 -8.62
CA ARG A 40 -7.58 2.34 -7.81
C ARG A 40 -7.15 2.19 -6.35
N THR A 41 -7.64 3.08 -5.49
CA THR A 41 -7.44 2.98 -4.04
C THR A 41 -8.57 2.16 -3.41
N GLU A 42 -8.24 1.21 -2.55
CA GLU A 42 -9.21 0.46 -1.76
C GLU A 42 -9.14 0.87 -0.29
N ILE A 43 -10.20 0.59 0.45
CA ILE A 43 -10.24 0.81 1.90
C ILE A 43 -9.15 -0.01 2.60
N PRO A 44 -8.65 0.44 3.77
CA PRO A 44 -7.60 -0.28 4.48
C PRO A 44 -8.00 -1.71 4.84
N GLY A 45 -7.11 -2.67 4.53
CA GLY A 45 -7.32 -4.09 4.82
C GLY A 45 -6.66 -5.05 3.83
N CYS A 46 -7.06 -6.32 3.86
CA CYS A 46 -6.43 -7.37 3.04
C CYS A 46 -6.68 -7.25 1.53
N SER A 47 -7.83 -6.68 1.13
CA SER A 47 -8.23 -6.47 -0.27
C SER A 47 -7.92 -7.69 -1.17
N LEU A 48 -7.19 -7.51 -2.28
CA LEU A 48 -6.88 -8.57 -3.26
C LEU A 48 -6.00 -9.71 -2.71
N CYS A 49 -5.29 -9.50 -1.60
CA CYS A 49 -4.33 -10.49 -1.07
C CYS A 49 -5.00 -11.84 -0.76
N MET A 50 -6.25 -11.80 -0.29
CA MET A 50 -7.02 -13.01 -0.01
C MET A 50 -7.81 -13.53 -1.22
N GLY A 51 -8.21 -12.63 -2.12
CA GLY A 51 -8.99 -12.96 -3.31
C GLY A 51 -10.43 -13.44 -3.05
N ASN A 52 -10.96 -13.16 -1.85
CA ASN A 52 -12.33 -13.52 -1.45
C ASN A 52 -13.37 -12.43 -1.74
N GLN A 53 -12.94 -11.21 -2.10
CA GLN A 53 -13.79 -10.08 -2.44
C GLN A 53 -13.40 -9.55 -3.82
N ALA A 54 -12.58 -8.49 -3.88
CA ALA A 54 -11.99 -8.00 -5.11
C ALA A 54 -11.01 -9.04 -5.68
N ARG A 55 -11.08 -9.23 -6.99
CA ARG A 55 -10.20 -10.11 -7.75
C ARG A 55 -9.67 -9.40 -8.99
N VAL A 56 -8.50 -9.81 -9.46
CA VAL A 56 -7.96 -9.36 -10.75
C VAL A 56 -8.75 -9.97 -11.90
N LEU A 57 -8.53 -9.44 -13.11
CA LEU A 57 -9.13 -9.99 -14.32
C LEU A 57 -8.66 -11.45 -14.54
N ALA A 58 -9.52 -12.27 -15.12
CA ALA A 58 -9.14 -13.64 -15.47
C ALA A 58 -7.98 -13.63 -16.47
N ASN A 59 -7.06 -14.60 -16.33
CA ASN A 59 -5.90 -14.80 -17.20
C ASN A 59 -4.97 -13.57 -17.28
N SER A 60 -4.94 -12.72 -16.25
CA SER A 60 -4.04 -11.57 -16.18
C SER A 60 -2.69 -11.93 -15.56
N THR A 61 -1.63 -11.27 -16.01
CA THR A 61 -0.34 -11.24 -15.31
C THR A 61 -0.32 -10.11 -14.28
N VAL A 62 0.09 -10.41 -13.04
CA VAL A 62 0.06 -9.47 -11.92
C VAL A 62 1.42 -9.42 -11.23
N VAL A 63 1.89 -8.22 -10.91
CA VAL A 63 2.98 -8.01 -9.95
C VAL A 63 2.34 -7.55 -8.64
N SER A 64 2.60 -8.27 -7.55
CA SER A 64 1.94 -8.07 -6.26
C SER A 64 2.93 -8.00 -5.10
N THR A 65 2.65 -7.11 -4.14
CA THR A 65 3.37 -7.01 -2.86
C THR A 65 2.70 -7.86 -1.76
N SER A 66 1.70 -8.66 -2.12
CA SER A 66 1.06 -9.63 -1.23
C SER A 66 2.02 -10.75 -0.80
N THR A 67 1.58 -11.61 0.10
CA THR A 67 2.42 -12.69 0.65
C THR A 67 2.38 -14.00 -0.14
N ARG A 68 1.41 -14.21 -1.03
CA ARG A 68 1.15 -15.52 -1.67
C ARG A 68 0.70 -15.38 -3.12
N ASN A 69 1.16 -16.28 -3.98
CA ASN A 69 0.85 -16.31 -5.42
C ASN A 69 0.32 -17.67 -5.92
N PHE A 70 -0.38 -18.43 -5.07
CA PHE A 70 -0.95 -19.72 -5.47
C PHE A 70 -1.95 -19.59 -6.63
N PRO A 71 -2.10 -20.64 -7.47
CA PRO A 71 -3.06 -20.63 -8.56
C PRO A 71 -4.46 -20.22 -8.10
N ASN A 72 -5.11 -19.36 -8.89
CA ASN A 72 -6.44 -18.81 -8.64
C ASN A 72 -6.58 -17.92 -7.39
N ARG A 73 -5.49 -17.60 -6.68
CA ARG A 73 -5.55 -16.79 -5.45
C ARG A 73 -6.06 -15.37 -5.71
N LEU A 74 -5.34 -14.56 -6.49
CA LEU A 74 -5.75 -13.19 -6.78
C LEU A 74 -6.85 -13.11 -7.86
N GLY A 75 -6.90 -14.09 -8.76
CA GLY A 75 -7.85 -14.14 -9.87
C GLY A 75 -7.75 -15.45 -10.65
N GLN A 76 -8.81 -15.80 -11.37
CA GLN A 76 -8.88 -17.05 -12.12
C GLN A 76 -7.81 -17.09 -13.22
N GLY A 77 -6.98 -18.13 -13.24
CA GLY A 77 -5.91 -18.29 -14.24
C GLY A 77 -4.87 -17.16 -14.25
N ALA A 78 -4.79 -16.35 -13.20
CA ALA A 78 -3.85 -15.24 -13.14
C ALA A 78 -2.44 -15.73 -12.76
N ASP A 79 -1.43 -15.25 -13.49
CA ASP A 79 -0.02 -15.45 -13.18
C ASP A 79 0.47 -14.33 -12.27
N VAL A 80 0.84 -14.65 -11.03
CA VAL A 80 1.18 -13.66 -10.01
C VAL A 80 2.65 -13.75 -9.62
N PHE A 81 3.35 -12.63 -9.79
CA PHE A 81 4.74 -12.44 -9.39
C PHE A 81 4.79 -11.64 -8.11
N LEU A 82 5.47 -12.17 -7.09
CA LEU A 82 5.70 -11.47 -5.83
C LEU A 82 6.92 -10.55 -5.95
N ALA A 83 6.77 -9.30 -5.54
CA ALA A 83 7.81 -8.28 -5.68
C ALA A 83 7.73 -7.23 -4.56
N SER A 84 8.76 -6.38 -4.47
CA SER A 84 8.73 -5.20 -3.59
C SER A 84 7.80 -4.11 -4.12
N SER A 85 7.45 -3.15 -3.26
CA SER A 85 6.59 -2.01 -3.62
C SER A 85 7.21 -1.14 -4.71
N GLU A 86 8.53 -0.94 -4.68
CA GLU A 86 9.28 -0.17 -5.66
C GLU A 86 9.21 -0.84 -7.05
N LEU A 87 9.49 -2.15 -7.11
CA LEU A 87 9.44 -2.90 -8.36
C LEU A 87 8.01 -2.98 -8.91
N ALA A 88 7.00 -3.14 -8.05
CA ALA A 88 5.60 -3.10 -8.45
C ALA A 88 5.21 -1.73 -9.03
N ALA A 89 5.64 -0.63 -8.41
CA ALA A 89 5.38 0.73 -8.90
C ALA A 89 6.06 1.00 -10.25
N VAL A 90 7.31 0.55 -10.44
CA VAL A 90 8.01 0.63 -11.73
C VAL A 90 7.30 -0.20 -12.79
N SER A 91 6.92 -1.44 -12.46
CA SER A 91 6.21 -2.34 -13.37
C SER A 91 4.85 -1.77 -13.78
N ALA A 92 4.13 -1.13 -12.85
CA ALA A 92 2.86 -0.46 -13.15
C ALA A 92 3.03 0.74 -14.09
N ALA A 93 4.10 1.53 -13.90
CA ALA A 93 4.42 2.66 -14.77
C ALA A 93 4.79 2.20 -16.19
N LEU A 94 5.58 1.14 -16.33
CA LEU A 94 6.03 0.63 -17.64
C LEU A 94 4.99 -0.27 -18.32
N GLY A 95 4.16 -0.99 -17.56
CA GLY A 95 3.21 -1.98 -18.07
C GLY A 95 3.83 -3.36 -18.33
N LYS A 96 5.06 -3.59 -17.86
CA LYS A 96 5.82 -4.84 -17.96
C LYS A 96 6.76 -4.97 -16.76
N ILE A 97 7.26 -6.18 -16.49
CA ILE A 97 8.38 -6.36 -15.57
C ILE A 97 9.62 -5.71 -16.22
N PRO A 98 10.29 -4.74 -15.55
CA PRO A 98 11.42 -4.02 -16.12
C PRO A 98 12.66 -4.90 -16.28
N THR A 99 13.58 -4.49 -17.16
CA THR A 99 14.97 -4.95 -17.09
C THR A 99 15.69 -4.36 -15.88
N ILE A 100 16.85 -4.91 -15.52
CA ILE A 100 17.67 -4.38 -14.42
C ILE A 100 18.05 -2.92 -14.69
N GLU A 101 18.46 -2.59 -15.92
CA GLU A 101 18.87 -1.24 -16.30
C GLU A 101 17.71 -0.24 -16.23
N GLU A 102 16.52 -0.64 -16.72
CA GLU A 102 15.29 0.16 -16.58
C GLU A 102 14.98 0.41 -15.10
N TYR A 103 15.04 -0.63 -14.25
CA TYR A 103 14.78 -0.53 -12.82
C TYR A 103 15.76 0.42 -12.10
N MET A 104 17.07 0.25 -12.32
CA MET A 104 18.12 1.06 -11.68
C MET A 104 18.04 2.54 -12.07
N THR A 105 17.58 2.84 -13.28
CA THR A 105 17.32 4.22 -13.72
C THR A 105 16.23 4.91 -12.87
N PHE A 106 15.28 4.16 -12.34
CA PHE A 106 14.27 4.68 -11.42
C PHE A 106 14.78 4.74 -9.97
N MET A 107 15.51 3.72 -9.52
CA MET A 107 15.98 3.63 -8.13
C MET A 107 17.03 4.66 -7.76
N SER A 108 17.96 4.96 -8.67
CA SER A 108 18.97 6.01 -8.45
C SER A 108 18.37 7.37 -8.10
N LYS A 109 17.12 7.64 -8.48
CA LYS A 109 16.39 8.86 -8.12
C LYS A 109 15.72 8.78 -6.75
N LEU A 110 15.27 7.60 -6.34
CA LEU A 110 14.66 7.39 -5.03
C LEU A 110 15.70 7.47 -3.91
N ASP A 111 16.92 6.98 -4.16
CA ASP A 111 18.01 7.01 -3.15
C ASP A 111 18.29 8.43 -2.64
N THR A 112 18.15 9.44 -3.50
CA THR A 112 18.35 10.84 -3.11
C THR A 112 17.30 11.40 -2.14
N MET A 113 16.17 10.70 -1.99
CA MET A 113 15.04 11.09 -1.13
C MET A 113 14.74 10.04 -0.06
N ALA A 114 15.63 9.04 0.12
CA ALA A 114 15.36 7.90 1.00
C ALA A 114 15.06 8.32 2.45
N GLY A 115 15.71 9.38 2.93
CA GLY A 115 15.48 9.94 4.27
C GLY A 115 14.07 10.48 4.48
N ASP A 116 13.41 10.97 3.44
CA ASP A 116 12.04 11.49 3.55
C ASP A 116 10.99 10.42 3.25
N ILE A 117 11.33 9.42 2.44
CA ILE A 117 10.41 8.38 1.98
C ILE A 117 10.20 7.30 3.04
N TYR A 118 11.28 6.82 3.67
CA TYR A 118 11.22 5.65 4.54
C TYR A 118 11.07 6.04 6.01
N GLN A 119 10.05 6.84 6.30
CA GLN A 119 9.67 7.24 7.65
C GLN A 119 8.52 6.37 8.16
N TYR A 120 8.66 5.88 9.40
CA TYR A 120 7.61 5.08 10.04
C TYR A 120 6.64 5.98 10.82
N LEU A 121 5.40 5.52 10.95
CA LEU A 121 4.42 6.14 11.83
C LEU A 121 4.78 5.91 13.31
N ASN A 122 5.38 6.94 13.92
CA ASN A 122 5.65 6.99 15.35
C ASN A 122 4.56 7.79 16.06
N PHE A 123 3.50 7.14 16.53
CA PHE A 123 2.32 7.82 17.13
C PHE A 123 2.65 8.72 18.33
N ASN A 124 3.72 8.41 19.07
CA ASN A 124 4.21 9.24 20.17
C ASN A 124 4.86 10.56 19.72
N GLN A 125 5.19 10.69 18.44
CA GLN A 125 5.77 11.90 17.84
C GLN A 125 4.73 12.73 17.08
N ILE A 126 3.49 12.24 16.96
CA ILE A 126 2.42 12.92 16.24
C ILE A 126 1.47 13.56 17.25
N GLN A 127 1.47 14.90 17.25
CA GLN A 127 0.78 15.71 18.26
C GLN A 127 -0.71 15.34 18.42
N SER A 128 -1.44 15.10 17.34
CA SER A 128 -2.86 14.73 17.41
C SER A 128 -3.09 13.43 18.18
N TYR A 129 -2.23 12.43 18.00
CA TYR A 129 -2.34 11.15 18.70
C TYR A 129 -1.92 11.28 20.17
N VAL A 130 -0.91 12.10 20.44
CA VAL A 130 -0.46 12.41 21.82
C VAL A 130 -1.54 13.17 22.59
N ASP A 131 -2.26 14.08 21.96
CA ASP A 131 -3.33 14.83 22.62
C ASP A 131 -4.58 13.98 22.84
N GLU A 132 -4.93 13.12 21.89
CA GLU A 132 -6.01 12.14 22.06
C GLU A 132 -5.72 11.09 23.16
N SER A 133 -4.45 10.80 23.45
CA SER A 133 -4.09 9.84 24.50
C SER A 133 -4.15 10.46 25.91
N LYS A 134 -3.86 11.75 26.07
CA LYS A 134 -3.81 12.50 27.36
C LYS A 134 -5.14 12.60 28.14
N GLY A 135 -6.20 11.93 27.70
CA GLY A 135 -7.47 11.80 28.41
C GLY A 135 -7.95 10.35 28.62
N LYS A 136 -7.15 9.35 28.21
CA LYS A 136 -7.54 7.92 28.23
C LYS A 136 -6.77 7.07 29.25
N ASP A 137 -5.91 7.68 30.07
CA ASP A 137 -5.18 7.01 31.16
C ASP A 137 -6.11 6.46 32.27
N GLN A 138 -7.40 6.80 32.25
CA GLN A 138 -8.43 6.22 33.09
C GLN A 138 -9.25 5.17 32.31
N ILE A 139 -8.63 4.05 31.93
CA ILE A 139 -9.43 2.84 31.66
C ILE A 139 -9.86 2.33 33.03
N ALA A 140 -11.08 2.70 33.44
CA ALA A 140 -11.68 2.18 34.65
C ALA A 140 -11.74 0.64 34.55
N ILE A 141 -11.00 -0.03 35.43
CA ILE A 141 -11.13 -1.48 35.70
C ILE A 141 -12.53 -1.68 36.29
N THR A 142 -13.55 -1.64 35.44
CA THR A 142 -14.93 -1.86 35.88
C THR A 142 -15.40 -3.14 35.24
N GLN A 143 -15.58 -4.14 36.10
CA GLN A 143 -16.27 -5.41 35.89
C GLN A 143 -15.45 -6.53 35.24
N VAL A 144 -14.44 -7.03 35.96
CA VAL A 144 -14.20 -8.48 35.97
C VAL A 144 -15.25 -9.07 36.90
N GLN A 145 -16.36 -9.54 36.34
CA GLN A 145 -17.33 -10.32 37.11
C GLN A 145 -16.75 -11.74 37.21
N GLU A 146 -16.33 -12.14 38.42
CA GLU A 146 -15.97 -13.53 38.68
C GLU A 146 -17.19 -14.40 38.41
N VAL A 147 -17.08 -15.28 37.42
CA VAL A 147 -18.05 -16.33 37.16
C VAL A 147 -17.67 -17.49 38.08
N ILE A 148 -18.42 -17.64 39.18
CA ILE A 148 -18.41 -18.85 40.02
C ILE A 148 -19.17 -19.95 39.28
#